data_AF-A0A1C1CB59-F1
#
_entry.id   AF-A0A1C1CB59-F1
#
_cell.length_a   1.000
_cell.length_b   1.000
_cell.length_c   1.000
_cell.angle_alpha   90.00
_cell.angle_beta   90.00
_cell.angle_gamma   90.00
#
_symmetry.space_group_name_H-M   'P 1'
#
loop_
_entity.id
_entity.type
_entity.pdbx_description
1 polymer ?
#
loop_
_entity_poly.entity_id
_entity_poly.type
_entity_poly.pdbx_seq_one_letter_code
_entity_poly.pdbx_strand_id
1 'polypeptide(L)'
;MVDVNADDWVDVKAESRDSEQKPEPPHLADEKKEYAFYVVTAESALARLNKDASPIFPVDISQDTLWSTWLDNLDPSLRHEYACTTCRRFIKRYGGLAQVDSQGAVQPLVWDPTERPGPDHFRASIKAIYDKVFSATVSEEFKVIRRTKSVGTRTSGGYNHFYLDFPEARIRKKEAPGFESAPVTVLATMLGRVIDDYSLKTIRQAFTILTEDKLPHADSHKAAIRWFLPLRENKRMEKDSDKTTRQNLLYLHAATSFRGCVSQLRSGALSTLLQDIEAGKDFDEIKEHWSEVNDPARYLRPQAAPKAGQLLAAELLMESLGITSHDLRRRDFTMSELPKQVIMFMSAARKKRVSTAAKPGGIFSTVKPKPRNPPPKLAPPDKTGLSTPPTRISFTKFVTDILPKAVKIEYMLERRDPITFLITGYEGTKPLMQWHNDENRNRVSWFLYICPPPVTEHNLLPDDWNEVACILPAPHLWDGIPLTTTFPLAPADSTDFKYYHKKEGFRYMLCLEGVRLDTKATSCLFPSFLKSEFHGARSAIEAYSTSHPLEKVPNIEEKGGIVAGVIVSRSQDMDECKHLLRVTDEKGDINTYRIALFE
;
A
#
# COMPACT_ATOMS: atom_id res chain seq x y z
N MET A 1 59.11 -83.99 -31.93
CA MET A 1 57.84 -83.33 -31.59
C MET A 1 57.89 -83.12 -30.10
N VAL A 2 58.32 -81.95 -29.64
CA VAL A 2 58.38 -81.66 -28.20
C VAL A 2 57.53 -80.43 -28.00
N ASP A 3 56.43 -80.65 -27.29
CA ASP A 3 55.54 -79.65 -26.71
C ASP A 3 56.35 -78.61 -25.95
N VAL A 4 56.15 -77.34 -26.28
CA VAL A 4 56.61 -76.25 -25.42
C VAL A 4 55.38 -75.52 -24.90
N ASN A 5 55.30 -75.60 -23.59
CA ASN A 5 54.20 -75.25 -22.70
C ASN A 5 53.73 -73.80 -22.89
N ALA A 6 52.42 -73.62 -22.98
CA ALA A 6 51.76 -72.34 -22.94
C ALA A 6 51.42 -72.02 -21.48
N ASP A 7 52.35 -71.40 -20.74
CA ASP A 7 52.09 -70.78 -19.44
C ASP A 7 53.24 -69.82 -19.10
N ASP A 8 53.14 -68.57 -19.57
CA ASP A 8 53.82 -67.40 -19.00
C ASP A 8 53.15 -66.12 -19.56
N TRP A 9 51.86 -65.97 -19.25
CA TRP A 9 51.16 -64.69 -19.45
C TRP A 9 51.38 -63.83 -18.20
N VAL A 10 52.37 -62.95 -18.25
CA VAL A 10 52.50 -61.86 -17.28
C VAL A 10 51.79 -60.64 -17.85
N ASP A 11 50.71 -60.21 -17.18
CA ASP A 11 50.00 -58.96 -17.45
C ASP A 11 50.95 -57.77 -17.31
N VAL A 12 51.48 -57.28 -18.43
CA VAL A 12 52.15 -56.00 -18.48
C VAL A 12 51.07 -54.92 -18.29
N LYS A 13 51.00 -54.37 -17.09
CA LYS A 13 50.23 -53.15 -16.79
C LYS A 13 50.57 -52.13 -17.87
N ALA A 14 49.59 -51.82 -18.72
CA ALA A 14 49.71 -50.74 -19.69
C ALA A 14 50.04 -49.46 -18.93
N GLU A 15 51.25 -48.95 -19.14
CA GLU A 15 51.61 -47.61 -18.73
C GLU A 15 50.53 -46.67 -19.25
N SER A 16 49.99 -45.87 -18.32
CA SER A 16 49.10 -44.77 -18.63
C SER A 16 49.83 -43.87 -19.61
N ARG A 17 49.54 -44.03 -20.91
CA ARG A 17 49.79 -42.99 -21.88
C ARG A 17 48.99 -41.82 -21.37
N ASP A 18 49.70 -40.85 -20.79
CA ASP A 18 49.23 -39.48 -20.70
C ASP A 18 48.56 -39.20 -22.03
N SER A 19 47.24 -39.14 -22.00
CA SER A 19 46.47 -38.77 -23.16
C SER A 19 46.84 -37.32 -23.41
N GLU A 20 47.86 -37.09 -24.24
CA GLU A 20 48.00 -35.86 -24.99
C GLU A 20 46.62 -35.62 -25.59
N GLN A 21 45.86 -34.71 -24.98
CA GLN A 21 44.62 -34.23 -25.56
C GLN A 21 45.02 -33.65 -26.90
N LYS A 22 44.74 -34.41 -27.96
CA LYS A 22 44.86 -33.95 -29.33
C LYS A 22 44.21 -32.57 -29.40
N PRO A 23 44.92 -31.52 -29.86
CA PRO A 23 44.39 -30.16 -29.83
C PRO A 23 43.04 -30.14 -30.53
N GLU A 24 42.04 -29.64 -29.81
CA GLU A 24 40.67 -29.55 -30.28
C GLU A 24 40.63 -28.76 -31.58
N PRO A 25 39.93 -29.23 -32.63
CA PRO A 25 39.82 -28.50 -33.89
C PRO A 25 39.36 -27.05 -33.66
N PRO A 26 39.93 -26.05 -34.35
CA PRO A 26 39.67 -24.62 -34.10
C PRO A 26 38.18 -24.27 -34.03
N HIS A 27 37.35 -24.85 -34.91
CA HIS A 27 35.92 -24.60 -34.95
C HIS A 27 35.16 -25.07 -33.69
N LEU A 28 35.57 -26.18 -33.06
CA LEU A 28 34.95 -26.70 -31.83
C LEU A 28 35.34 -25.86 -30.61
N ALA A 29 36.56 -25.34 -30.58
CA ALA A 29 37.01 -24.42 -29.54
C ALA A 29 36.23 -23.10 -29.57
N ASP A 30 35.93 -22.59 -30.77
CA ASP A 30 35.12 -21.39 -30.94
C ASP A 30 33.64 -21.65 -30.60
N GLU A 31 33.08 -22.80 -30.96
CA GLU A 31 31.70 -23.19 -30.59
C GLU A 31 31.50 -23.26 -29.06
N LYS A 32 32.46 -23.80 -28.31
CA LYS A 32 32.42 -23.80 -26.82
C LYS A 32 32.50 -22.39 -26.23
N LYS A 33 33.36 -21.53 -26.78
CA LYS A 33 33.48 -20.12 -26.34
C LYS A 33 32.20 -19.33 -26.64
N GLU A 34 31.56 -19.59 -27.78
CA GLU A 34 30.28 -19.00 -28.15
C GLU A 34 29.15 -19.47 -27.23
N TYR A 35 29.04 -20.78 -26.98
CA TYR A 35 28.07 -21.32 -26.02
C TYR A 35 28.24 -20.65 -24.65
N ALA A 36 29.48 -20.61 -24.14
CA ALA A 36 29.81 -19.96 -22.88
C ALA A 36 29.39 -18.49 -22.89
N PHE A 37 29.59 -17.76 -24.00
CA PHE A 37 29.20 -16.36 -24.12
C PHE A 37 27.68 -16.15 -24.01
N TYR A 38 26.86 -16.92 -24.72
CA TYR A 38 25.39 -16.78 -24.64
C TYR A 38 24.87 -17.08 -23.24
N VAL A 39 25.40 -18.13 -22.60
CA VAL A 39 25.03 -18.52 -21.24
C VAL A 39 25.45 -17.46 -20.22
N VAL A 40 26.71 -17.03 -20.24
CA VAL A 40 27.24 -16.00 -19.32
C VAL A 40 26.50 -14.67 -19.49
N THR A 41 26.13 -14.30 -20.72
CA THR A 41 25.34 -13.10 -21.00
C THR A 41 23.96 -13.18 -20.35
N ALA A 42 23.27 -14.30 -20.49
CA ALA A 42 21.96 -14.52 -19.87
C ALA A 42 22.04 -14.59 -18.34
N GLU A 43 23.04 -15.28 -17.79
CA GLU A 43 23.23 -15.44 -16.35
C GLU A 43 23.62 -14.14 -15.64
N SER A 44 24.45 -13.30 -16.25
CA SER A 44 24.82 -12.01 -15.67
C SER A 44 23.65 -11.02 -15.71
N ALA A 45 22.87 -10.99 -16.80
CA ALA A 45 21.61 -10.24 -16.84
C ALA A 45 20.64 -10.73 -15.74
N LEU A 46 20.54 -12.03 -15.53
CA LEU A 46 19.74 -12.63 -14.44
C LEU A 46 20.25 -12.22 -13.05
N ALA A 47 21.56 -12.31 -12.81
CA ALA A 47 22.19 -11.91 -11.54
C ALA A 47 21.92 -10.43 -11.23
N ARG A 48 22.03 -9.56 -12.23
CA ARG A 48 21.68 -8.13 -12.11
C ARG A 48 20.22 -7.93 -11.71
N LEU A 49 19.29 -8.60 -12.39
CA LEU A 49 17.85 -8.49 -12.11
C LEU A 49 17.45 -9.04 -10.74
N ASN A 50 18.20 -10.00 -10.21
CA ASN A 50 18.02 -10.52 -8.85
C ASN A 50 18.56 -9.55 -7.79
N LYS A 51 19.61 -8.78 -8.10
CA LYS A 51 20.23 -7.82 -7.17
C LYS A 51 19.50 -6.47 -7.15
N ASP A 52 19.04 -5.99 -8.30
CA ASP A 52 18.45 -4.66 -8.46
C ASP A 52 16.99 -4.73 -8.92
N ALA A 53 16.07 -4.35 -8.02
CA ALA A 53 14.63 -4.33 -8.26
C ALA A 53 14.16 -3.18 -9.16
N SER A 54 15.06 -2.27 -9.60
CA SER A 54 14.72 -1.11 -10.44
C SER A 54 14.00 -1.52 -11.73
N PRO A 55 13.04 -0.72 -12.22
CA PRO A 55 12.28 -1.04 -13.43
C PRO A 55 13.17 -1.25 -14.66
N ILE A 56 12.68 -2.04 -15.61
CA ILE A 56 13.35 -2.30 -16.88
C ILE A 56 12.74 -1.38 -17.93
N PHE A 57 13.58 -0.74 -18.72
CA PHE A 57 13.14 0.12 -19.81
C PHE A 57 13.81 -0.31 -21.13
N PRO A 58 13.09 -0.29 -22.26
CA PRO A 58 13.71 -0.18 -23.57
C PRO A 58 14.24 1.25 -23.78
N VAL A 59 15.42 1.35 -24.36
CA VAL A 59 15.96 2.62 -24.85
C VAL A 59 15.26 3.07 -26.13
N ASP A 60 15.20 4.38 -26.35
CA ASP A 60 14.64 5.02 -27.54
C ASP A 60 15.62 4.95 -28.72
N ILE A 61 15.95 3.73 -29.14
CA ILE A 61 16.76 3.44 -30.33
C ILE A 61 15.94 2.51 -31.22
N SER A 62 15.93 2.80 -32.53
CA SER A 62 15.23 1.95 -33.48
C SER A 62 15.77 0.51 -33.44
N GLN A 63 14.86 -0.46 -33.51
CA GLN A 63 15.22 -1.87 -33.43
C GLN A 63 16.21 -2.29 -34.52
N ASP A 64 16.05 -1.75 -35.74
CA ASP A 64 16.97 -1.98 -36.85
C ASP A 64 18.36 -1.36 -36.62
N THR A 65 18.43 -0.23 -35.91
CA THR A 65 19.70 0.39 -35.51
C THR A 65 20.47 -0.49 -34.52
N LEU A 66 19.79 -1.14 -33.55
CA LEU A 66 20.47 -2.06 -32.64
C LEU A 66 21.04 -3.28 -33.38
N TRP A 67 20.27 -3.83 -34.32
CA TRP A 67 20.71 -4.97 -35.13
C TRP A 67 21.86 -4.63 -36.08
N SER A 68 21.77 -3.52 -36.80
CA SER A 68 22.88 -3.05 -37.66
C SER A 68 24.13 -2.77 -36.84
N THR A 69 24.00 -2.14 -35.66
CA THR A 69 25.13 -1.90 -34.76
C THR A 69 25.82 -3.21 -34.34
N TRP A 70 25.05 -4.28 -34.08
CA TRP A 70 25.61 -5.62 -33.84
C TRP A 70 26.41 -6.13 -35.04
N LEU A 71 25.77 -6.19 -36.21
CA LEU A 71 26.29 -6.86 -37.39
C LEU A 71 27.46 -6.09 -38.03
N ASP A 72 27.40 -4.77 -38.05
CA ASP A 72 28.40 -3.90 -38.69
C ASP A 72 29.73 -3.89 -37.93
N ASN A 73 29.70 -4.16 -36.62
CA ASN A 73 30.89 -4.22 -35.76
C ASN A 73 31.48 -5.63 -35.64
N LEU A 74 30.90 -6.64 -36.31
CA LEU A 74 31.55 -7.93 -36.51
C LEU A 74 32.54 -7.83 -37.67
N ASP A 75 33.55 -8.71 -37.64
CA ASP A 75 34.47 -8.91 -38.78
C ASP A 75 33.64 -9.10 -40.06
N PRO A 76 33.87 -8.30 -41.13
CA PRO A 76 33.18 -8.44 -42.40
C PRO A 76 33.10 -9.88 -42.93
N SER A 77 34.13 -10.69 -42.70
CA SER A 77 34.17 -12.10 -43.12
C SER A 77 33.16 -12.98 -42.39
N LEU A 78 32.84 -12.69 -41.12
CA LEU A 78 31.96 -13.49 -40.26
C LEU A 78 30.48 -13.05 -40.30
N ARG A 79 30.17 -11.88 -40.86
CA ARG A 79 28.81 -11.30 -40.80
C ARG A 79 27.72 -12.23 -41.34
N HIS A 80 28.01 -12.99 -42.39
CA HIS A 80 27.05 -13.89 -43.00
C HIS A 80 26.68 -15.08 -42.09
N GLU A 81 27.62 -15.53 -41.26
CA GLU A 81 27.42 -16.60 -40.27
C GLU A 81 26.54 -16.14 -39.11
N TYR A 82 26.70 -14.89 -38.66
CA TYR A 82 25.93 -14.31 -37.55
C TYR A 82 24.72 -13.47 -37.99
N ALA A 83 24.29 -13.52 -39.26
CA ALA A 83 23.08 -12.87 -39.77
C ALA A 83 21.76 -13.61 -39.41
N CYS A 84 21.87 -14.54 -38.47
CA CYS A 84 20.84 -15.36 -37.83
C CYS A 84 19.52 -14.60 -37.52
N THR A 85 18.38 -15.10 -38.04
CA THR A 85 17.05 -14.48 -37.81
C THR A 85 16.61 -14.55 -36.34
N THR A 86 17.00 -15.60 -35.62
CA THR A 86 16.67 -15.80 -34.19
C THR A 86 17.34 -14.73 -33.32
N CYS A 87 18.64 -14.55 -33.49
CA CYS A 87 19.48 -13.53 -32.86
C CYS A 87 18.99 -12.13 -33.23
N ARG A 88 18.68 -11.90 -34.51
CA ARG A 88 18.11 -10.63 -34.98
C ARG A 88 16.82 -10.28 -34.24
N ARG A 89 15.89 -11.23 -34.08
CA ARG A 89 14.64 -11.01 -33.34
C ARG A 89 14.90 -10.69 -31.86
N PHE A 90 15.86 -11.37 -31.23
CA PHE A 90 16.24 -11.10 -29.85
C PHE A 90 16.82 -9.68 -29.69
N ILE A 91 17.87 -9.34 -30.45
CA ILE A 91 18.55 -8.04 -30.34
C ILE A 91 17.59 -6.89 -30.61
N LYS A 92 16.72 -7.01 -31.63
CA LYS A 92 15.70 -6.01 -31.95
C LYS A 92 14.75 -5.72 -30.80
N ARG A 93 14.35 -6.75 -30.03
CA ARG A 93 13.30 -6.61 -29.00
C ARG A 93 13.84 -6.43 -27.59
N TYR A 94 15.00 -7.04 -27.29
CA TYR A 94 15.53 -7.16 -25.94
C TYR A 94 16.95 -6.61 -25.80
N GLY A 95 17.65 -6.37 -26.91
CA GLY A 95 19.00 -5.78 -26.89
C GLY A 95 19.00 -4.32 -26.40
N GLY A 96 17.89 -3.61 -26.50
CA GLY A 96 17.75 -2.25 -25.97
C GLY A 96 17.29 -2.18 -24.51
N LEU A 97 17.15 -3.30 -23.80
CA LEU A 97 16.70 -3.26 -22.41
C LEU A 97 17.82 -2.77 -21.48
N ALA A 98 17.43 -1.92 -20.53
CA ALA A 98 18.31 -1.32 -19.55
C ALA A 98 17.58 -1.04 -18.23
N GLN A 99 18.35 -0.77 -17.19
CA GLN A 99 17.89 -0.16 -15.95
C GLN A 99 18.43 1.27 -15.84
N VAL A 100 17.79 2.10 -15.02
CA VAL A 100 18.25 3.46 -14.73
C VAL A 100 18.59 3.53 -13.25
N ASP A 101 19.78 4.02 -12.92
CA ASP A 101 20.19 4.19 -11.53
C ASP A 101 19.65 5.50 -10.91
N SER A 102 19.89 5.71 -9.62
CA SER A 102 19.46 6.92 -8.90
C SER A 102 20.07 8.22 -9.43
N GLN A 103 21.08 8.12 -10.29
CA GLN A 103 21.82 9.22 -10.90
C GLN A 103 21.30 9.53 -12.32
N GLY A 104 20.41 8.72 -12.88
CA GLY A 104 19.85 8.87 -14.22
C GLY A 104 20.70 8.21 -15.31
N ALA A 105 21.77 7.49 -14.94
CA ALA A 105 22.60 6.78 -15.89
C ALA A 105 21.90 5.51 -16.35
N VAL A 106 21.91 5.28 -17.68
CA VAL A 106 21.38 4.06 -18.27
C VAL A 106 22.40 2.96 -18.12
N GLN A 107 21.91 1.81 -17.70
CA GLN A 107 22.72 0.63 -17.50
C GLN A 107 22.19 -0.50 -18.37
N PRO A 108 22.87 -0.82 -19.49
CA PRO A 108 22.46 -1.90 -20.37
C PRO A 108 22.28 -3.23 -19.61
N LEU A 109 21.20 -3.94 -19.90
CA LEU A 109 20.87 -5.19 -19.21
C LEU A 109 21.65 -6.38 -19.79
N VAL A 110 21.67 -6.46 -21.13
CA VAL A 110 22.26 -7.60 -21.87
C VAL A 110 23.75 -7.41 -22.10
N TRP A 111 24.24 -6.18 -22.25
CA TRP A 111 25.60 -5.91 -22.72
C TRP A 111 26.49 -5.44 -21.57
N ASP A 112 27.67 -6.05 -21.44
CA ASP A 112 28.72 -5.60 -20.51
C ASP A 112 30.09 -5.84 -21.16
N PRO A 113 30.84 -4.79 -21.52
CA PRO A 113 32.15 -4.93 -22.15
C PRO A 113 33.27 -5.25 -21.15
N THR A 114 33.05 -5.10 -19.84
CA THR A 114 34.09 -5.19 -18.81
C THR A 114 34.17 -6.57 -18.16
N GLU A 115 33.03 -7.18 -17.84
CA GLU A 115 32.98 -8.50 -17.19
C GLU A 115 33.04 -9.67 -18.18
N ARG A 116 32.80 -9.42 -19.48
CA ARG A 116 32.44 -10.48 -20.44
C ARG A 116 33.21 -10.39 -21.76
N PRO A 117 34.50 -10.72 -21.81
CA PRO A 117 35.17 -10.94 -23.08
C PRO A 117 34.56 -12.22 -23.68
N GLY A 118 33.52 -12.08 -24.50
CA GLY A 118 33.09 -13.15 -25.40
C GLY A 118 34.22 -13.52 -26.37
N PRO A 119 33.96 -14.39 -27.36
CA PRO A 119 34.87 -14.59 -28.48
C PRO A 119 35.43 -13.26 -28.98
N ASP A 120 36.72 -13.22 -29.32
CA ASP A 120 37.43 -11.99 -29.66
C ASP A 120 36.70 -11.18 -30.75
N HIS A 121 36.08 -11.88 -31.70
CA HIS A 121 35.31 -11.32 -32.80
C HIS A 121 33.97 -10.67 -32.40
N PHE A 122 33.44 -10.90 -31.18
CA PHE A 122 32.23 -10.23 -30.66
C PHE A 122 32.54 -8.95 -29.87
N ARG A 123 33.78 -8.75 -29.39
CA ARG A 123 34.11 -7.65 -28.46
C ARG A 123 33.73 -6.27 -29.01
N ALA A 124 34.01 -6.04 -30.29
CA ALA A 124 33.69 -4.77 -30.96
C ALA A 124 32.16 -4.53 -31.01
N SER A 125 31.38 -5.56 -31.36
CA SER A 125 29.91 -5.47 -31.39
C SER A 125 29.29 -5.28 -30.00
N ILE A 126 29.77 -5.99 -28.99
CA ILE A 126 29.30 -5.84 -27.60
C ILE A 126 29.54 -4.42 -27.12
N LYS A 127 30.76 -3.90 -27.30
CA LYS A 127 31.12 -2.54 -26.90
C LYS A 127 30.28 -1.50 -27.65
N ALA A 128 30.13 -1.64 -28.97
CA ALA A 128 29.39 -0.70 -29.78
C ALA A 128 27.91 -0.61 -29.38
N ILE A 129 27.26 -1.75 -29.09
CA ILE A 129 25.87 -1.72 -28.59
C ILE A 129 25.81 -1.19 -27.17
N TYR A 130 26.73 -1.61 -26.29
CA TYR A 130 26.79 -1.11 -24.93
C TYR A 130 26.85 0.42 -24.90
N ASP A 131 27.80 1.03 -25.61
CA ASP A 131 27.98 2.49 -25.66
C ASP A 131 26.73 3.20 -26.18
N LYS A 132 26.06 2.59 -27.16
CA LYS A 132 24.83 3.13 -27.76
C LYS A 132 23.65 3.08 -26.81
N VAL A 133 23.46 1.97 -26.10
CA VAL A 133 22.39 1.82 -25.09
C VAL A 133 22.69 2.69 -23.87
N PHE A 134 23.95 2.75 -23.42
CA PHE A 134 24.39 3.54 -22.26
C PHE A 134 24.17 5.05 -22.43
N SER A 135 24.31 5.56 -23.66
CA SER A 135 24.13 6.99 -23.96
C SER A 135 22.69 7.38 -24.36
N ALA A 136 21.77 6.43 -24.42
CA ALA A 136 20.42 6.66 -24.89
C ALA A 136 19.46 7.20 -23.80
N THR A 137 18.32 7.70 -24.25
CA THR A 137 17.16 7.93 -23.38
C THR A 137 16.32 6.68 -23.25
N VAL A 138 15.68 6.49 -22.10
CA VAL A 138 14.69 5.42 -21.91
C VAL A 138 13.29 5.82 -22.37
N SER A 139 12.48 4.81 -22.64
CA SER A 139 11.07 4.92 -23.05
C SER A 139 10.15 4.20 -22.05
N GLU A 140 8.99 3.68 -22.47
CA GLU A 140 7.98 3.06 -21.61
C GLU A 140 8.52 1.85 -20.82
N GLU A 141 8.06 1.61 -19.58
CA GLU A 141 8.50 0.45 -18.79
C GLU A 141 8.22 -0.88 -19.52
N PHE A 142 9.25 -1.73 -19.62
CA PHE A 142 9.10 -3.11 -20.05
C PHE A 142 8.54 -3.96 -18.92
N LYS A 143 7.22 -4.16 -18.93
CA LYS A 143 6.51 -5.01 -17.95
C LYS A 143 6.66 -6.49 -18.32
N VAL A 144 7.45 -7.23 -17.53
CA VAL A 144 7.57 -8.69 -17.68
C VAL A 144 6.25 -9.34 -17.29
N ILE A 145 5.65 -10.08 -18.22
CA ILE A 145 4.43 -10.88 -17.99
C ILE A 145 4.74 -12.37 -18.17
N ARG A 146 3.84 -13.27 -17.76
CA ARG A 146 4.02 -14.72 -17.90
C ARG A 146 4.47 -15.15 -19.32
N ARG A 147 3.91 -14.52 -20.36
CA ARG A 147 4.26 -14.80 -21.76
C ARG A 147 5.66 -14.35 -22.17
N THR A 148 6.25 -13.39 -21.44
CA THR A 148 7.58 -12.84 -21.70
C THR A 148 8.56 -13.14 -20.57
N LYS A 149 8.28 -14.17 -19.75
CA LYS A 149 9.19 -14.64 -18.70
C LYS A 149 10.48 -15.18 -19.31
N SER A 150 10.37 -15.99 -20.35
CA SER A 150 11.49 -16.55 -21.10
C SER A 150 11.44 -16.00 -22.51
N VAL A 151 12.50 -15.29 -22.92
CA VAL A 151 12.58 -14.63 -24.22
C VAL A 151 13.82 -15.07 -24.99
N GLY A 152 13.75 -15.00 -26.32
CA GLY A 152 14.80 -15.54 -27.19
C GLY A 152 14.69 -17.05 -27.36
N THR A 153 15.80 -17.69 -27.71
CA THR A 153 15.86 -19.13 -27.93
C THR A 153 17.25 -19.61 -27.53
N ARG A 154 17.35 -20.63 -26.67
CA ARG A 154 18.66 -21.15 -26.22
C ARG A 154 19.38 -21.87 -27.36
N THR A 155 18.70 -22.82 -27.99
CA THR A 155 19.22 -23.61 -29.11
C THR A 155 18.19 -23.70 -30.24
N SER A 156 18.64 -23.58 -31.48
CA SER A 156 17.81 -23.75 -32.67
C SER A 156 18.66 -24.18 -33.85
N GLY A 157 18.26 -25.25 -34.53
CA GLY A 157 19.01 -25.81 -35.67
C GLY A 157 20.41 -26.31 -35.32
N GLY A 158 20.65 -26.70 -34.06
CA GLY A 158 21.97 -27.10 -33.56
C GLY A 158 22.83 -25.96 -33.03
N TYR A 159 22.48 -24.70 -33.33
CA TYR A 159 23.24 -23.53 -32.91
C TYR A 159 22.70 -22.90 -31.62
N ASN A 160 23.58 -22.23 -30.88
CA ASN A 160 23.23 -21.44 -29.70
C ASN A 160 22.83 -20.01 -30.10
N HIS A 161 21.85 -19.43 -29.40
CA HIS A 161 21.38 -18.08 -29.68
C HIS A 161 21.17 -17.28 -28.40
N PHE A 162 20.95 -15.98 -28.55
CA PHE A 162 20.62 -15.12 -27.42
C PHE A 162 19.26 -15.48 -26.79
N TYR A 163 19.24 -15.52 -25.47
CA TYR A 163 18.06 -15.74 -24.65
C TYR A 163 18.17 -14.98 -23.33
N LEU A 164 17.04 -14.80 -22.65
CA LEU A 164 16.98 -14.28 -21.29
C LEU A 164 15.77 -14.87 -20.56
N ASP A 165 16.00 -15.36 -19.35
CA ASP A 165 14.96 -15.81 -18.43
C ASP A 165 14.84 -14.79 -17.30
N PHE A 166 13.73 -14.06 -17.25
CA PHE A 166 13.45 -13.12 -16.18
C PHE A 166 13.09 -13.88 -14.89
N PRO A 167 13.57 -13.43 -13.71
CA PRO A 167 13.18 -14.00 -12.43
C PRO A 167 11.66 -13.96 -12.23
N GLU A 168 11.11 -14.95 -11.50
CA GLU A 168 9.67 -14.98 -11.17
C GLU A 168 9.21 -13.70 -10.45
N ALA A 169 10.08 -13.14 -9.60
CA ALA A 169 9.82 -11.89 -8.88
C ALA A 169 9.62 -10.67 -9.80
N ARG A 170 10.02 -10.74 -11.07
CA ARG A 170 9.84 -9.66 -12.06
C ARG A 170 8.49 -9.72 -12.76
N ILE A 171 7.75 -10.83 -12.66
CA ILE A 171 6.48 -11.01 -13.35
C ILE A 171 5.43 -10.09 -12.72
N ARG A 172 4.97 -9.10 -13.49
CA ARG A 172 3.86 -8.22 -13.11
C ARG A 172 2.55 -8.98 -13.23
N LYS A 173 1.69 -8.83 -12.22
CA LYS A 173 0.30 -9.31 -12.29
C LYS A 173 -0.44 -8.50 -13.36
N LYS A 174 -1.28 -9.18 -14.14
CA LYS A 174 -2.14 -8.53 -15.12
C LYS A 174 -3.12 -7.61 -14.37
N GLU A 175 -3.19 -6.35 -14.79
CA GLU A 175 -4.17 -5.40 -14.29
C GLU A 175 -5.55 -5.70 -14.90
N ALA A 176 -6.62 -5.39 -14.18
CA ALA A 176 -7.97 -5.57 -14.67
C ALA A 176 -8.25 -4.60 -15.85
N PRO A 177 -8.94 -5.04 -16.91
CA PRO A 177 -9.28 -4.17 -18.04
C PRO A 177 -10.04 -2.91 -17.60
N GLY A 178 -9.58 -1.72 -18.00
CA GLY A 178 -10.17 -0.42 -17.66
C GLY A 178 -9.61 0.22 -16.38
N PHE A 179 -8.70 -0.47 -15.69
CA PHE A 179 -8.10 -0.07 -14.41
C PHE A 179 -6.57 -0.18 -14.46
N GLU A 180 -6.03 -0.22 -15.68
CA GLU A 180 -4.60 -0.18 -15.90
C GLU A 180 -4.02 1.12 -15.35
N SER A 181 -2.84 1.01 -14.73
CA SER A 181 -2.08 2.18 -14.34
C SER A 181 -1.76 2.99 -15.59
N ALA A 182 -1.78 4.33 -15.47
CA ALA A 182 -1.36 5.20 -16.56
C ALA A 182 0.04 4.79 -17.07
N PRO A 183 0.29 4.84 -18.39
CA PRO A 183 1.61 4.57 -18.94
C PRO A 183 2.68 5.45 -18.28
N VAL A 184 3.89 4.91 -18.12
CA VAL A 184 5.02 5.61 -17.51
C VAL A 184 5.33 6.89 -18.27
N THR A 185 5.23 6.87 -19.60
CA THR A 185 5.34 8.05 -20.48
C THR A 185 4.40 9.20 -20.06
N VAL A 186 3.13 8.88 -19.76
CA VAL A 186 2.13 9.86 -19.31
C VAL A 186 2.50 10.39 -17.92
N LEU A 187 2.84 9.49 -16.98
CA LEU A 187 3.22 9.85 -15.63
C LEU A 187 4.52 10.70 -15.58
N ALA A 188 5.51 10.36 -16.39
CA ALA A 188 6.77 11.11 -16.51
C ALA A 188 6.53 12.51 -17.07
N THR A 189 5.65 12.63 -18.07
CA THR A 189 5.24 13.94 -18.62
C THR A 189 4.53 14.78 -17.57
N MET A 190 3.60 14.18 -16.81
CA MET A 190 2.91 14.86 -15.70
C MET A 190 3.89 15.31 -14.62
N LEU A 191 4.82 14.43 -14.22
CA LEU A 191 5.83 14.72 -13.21
C LEU A 191 6.74 15.87 -13.65
N GLY A 192 7.21 15.86 -14.91
CA GLY A 192 8.05 16.93 -15.47
C GLY A 192 7.34 18.28 -15.42
N ARG A 193 6.03 18.33 -15.74
CA ARG A 193 5.24 19.56 -15.63
C ARG A 193 5.12 20.06 -14.20
N VAL A 194 4.77 19.18 -13.25
CA VAL A 194 4.66 19.56 -11.82
C VAL A 194 6.00 20.09 -11.29
N ILE A 195 7.11 19.49 -11.70
CA ILE A 195 8.46 19.96 -11.36
C ILE A 195 8.68 21.37 -11.90
N ASP A 196 8.32 21.63 -13.14
CA ASP A 196 8.52 22.92 -13.79
C ASP A 196 7.53 24.01 -13.30
N ASP A 197 6.33 23.62 -12.85
CA ASP A 197 5.25 24.52 -12.42
C ASP A 197 5.48 25.11 -11.01
N TYR A 198 6.20 24.43 -10.12
CA TYR A 198 6.36 24.83 -8.71
C TYR A 198 7.83 24.98 -8.28
N SER A 199 8.11 26.04 -7.52
CA SER A 199 9.45 26.29 -6.99
C SER A 199 9.82 25.31 -5.86
N LEU A 200 11.13 25.08 -5.65
CA LEU A 200 11.60 24.29 -4.49
C LEU A 200 11.14 24.90 -3.15
N LYS A 201 11.02 26.23 -3.09
CA LYS A 201 10.53 26.95 -1.90
C LYS A 201 9.07 26.55 -1.60
N THR A 202 8.20 26.62 -2.60
CA THR A 202 6.78 26.22 -2.50
C THR A 202 6.64 24.79 -2.01
N ILE A 203 7.45 23.88 -2.56
CA ILE A 203 7.39 22.45 -2.20
C ILE A 203 7.88 22.22 -0.77
N ARG A 204 8.90 22.96 -0.31
CA ARG A 204 9.33 22.94 1.10
C ARG A 204 8.26 23.48 2.03
N GLN A 205 7.59 24.57 1.67
CA GLN A 205 6.48 25.11 2.47
C GLN A 205 5.32 24.12 2.55
N ALA A 206 4.91 23.53 1.42
CA ALA A 206 3.88 22.50 1.40
C ALA A 206 4.28 21.28 2.24
N PHE A 207 5.55 20.85 2.16
CA PHE A 207 6.09 19.79 3.01
C PHE A 207 5.93 20.15 4.49
N THR A 208 6.42 21.32 4.92
CA THR A 208 6.30 21.78 6.31
C THR A 208 4.85 21.82 6.77
N ILE A 209 3.97 22.48 6.02
CA ILE A 209 2.54 22.61 6.34
C ILE A 209 1.88 21.24 6.54
N LEU A 210 2.14 20.28 5.65
CA LEU A 210 1.54 18.96 5.70
C LEU A 210 2.18 18.05 6.75
N THR A 211 3.50 18.08 6.91
CA THR A 211 4.20 17.19 7.86
C THR A 211 4.15 17.69 9.30
N GLU A 212 3.99 19.00 9.52
CA GLU A 212 3.74 19.59 10.84
C GLU A 212 2.24 19.70 11.17
N ASP A 213 1.37 19.06 10.38
CA ASP A 213 -0.07 18.95 10.68
C ASP A 213 -0.78 20.30 10.84
N LYS A 214 -0.40 21.30 10.04
CA LYS A 214 -1.05 22.62 10.06
C LYS A 214 -2.44 22.61 9.40
N LEU A 215 -2.76 21.57 8.62
CA LEU A 215 -4.01 21.46 7.84
C LEU A 215 -4.81 20.18 8.16
N PRO A 216 -6.16 20.23 8.15
CA PRO A 216 -7.04 19.08 8.44
C PRO A 216 -6.90 17.96 7.44
N HIS A 217 -7.02 16.71 7.89
CA HIS A 217 -7.04 15.55 6.99
C HIS A 217 -5.81 15.43 6.05
N ALA A 218 -4.66 15.99 6.44
CA ALA A 218 -3.43 16.03 5.65
C ALA A 218 -2.70 14.68 5.53
N ASP A 219 -2.98 13.72 6.40
CA ASP A 219 -2.29 12.43 6.48
C ASP A 219 -2.21 11.69 5.14
N SER A 220 -3.27 11.74 4.36
CA SER A 220 -3.34 11.05 3.06
C SER A 220 -2.43 11.65 1.97
N HIS A 221 -1.92 12.87 2.16
CA HIS A 221 -1.05 13.59 1.23
C HIS A 221 0.42 13.61 1.67
N LYS A 222 0.71 13.29 2.94
CA LYS A 222 2.09 13.28 3.48
C LYS A 222 3.01 12.33 2.72
N ALA A 223 2.51 11.18 2.28
CA ALA A 223 3.32 10.23 1.51
C ALA A 223 3.78 10.82 0.16
N ALA A 224 2.89 11.55 -0.53
CA ALA A 224 3.19 12.15 -1.83
C ALA A 224 4.21 13.29 -1.69
N ILE A 225 4.03 14.19 -0.71
CA ILE A 225 4.95 15.31 -0.53
C ILE A 225 6.33 14.86 0.00
N ARG A 226 6.39 13.84 0.87
CA ARG A 226 7.65 13.21 1.31
C ARG A 226 8.40 12.51 0.18
N TRP A 227 7.67 11.90 -0.74
CA TRP A 227 8.26 11.33 -1.95
C TRP A 227 8.75 12.42 -2.91
N PHE A 228 8.00 13.52 -3.03
CA PHE A 228 8.28 14.57 -4.02
C PHE A 228 9.42 15.51 -3.65
N LEU A 229 9.57 15.87 -2.37
CA LEU A 229 10.60 16.83 -1.93
C LEU A 229 12.03 16.40 -2.32
N PRO A 230 12.50 15.16 -2.03
CA PRO A 230 13.85 14.73 -2.43
C PRO A 230 14.09 14.78 -3.94
N LEU A 231 13.03 14.59 -4.76
CA LEU A 231 13.13 14.71 -6.21
C LEU A 231 13.39 16.15 -6.64
N ARG A 232 12.74 17.11 -5.98
CA ARG A 232 12.93 18.54 -6.27
C ARG A 232 14.25 19.06 -5.73
N GLU A 233 14.83 18.42 -4.73
CA GLU A 233 16.18 18.73 -4.26
C GLU A 233 17.27 18.19 -5.20
N ASN A 234 16.95 17.20 -6.03
CA ASN A 234 17.85 16.70 -7.06
C ASN A 234 17.95 17.71 -8.23
N LYS A 235 19.06 18.46 -8.28
CA LYS A 235 19.35 19.45 -9.34
C LYS A 235 19.28 18.89 -10.77
N ARG A 236 19.43 17.57 -10.96
CA ARG A 236 19.32 16.93 -12.28
C ARG A 236 17.87 16.86 -12.79
N MET A 237 16.89 17.13 -11.93
CA MET A 237 15.48 17.25 -12.32
C MET A 237 15.13 18.64 -12.87
N GLU A 238 16.00 19.64 -12.69
CA GLU A 238 15.77 21.00 -13.18
C GLU A 238 15.78 21.06 -14.71
N LYS A 239 15.01 21.99 -15.28
CA LYS A 239 14.82 22.11 -16.74
C LYS A 239 16.11 22.33 -17.53
N ASP A 240 17.11 22.96 -16.91
CA ASP A 240 18.40 23.30 -17.52
C ASP A 240 19.46 22.19 -17.35
N SER A 241 19.12 21.05 -16.74
CA SER A 241 20.02 19.92 -16.63
C SER A 241 20.19 19.16 -17.95
N ASP A 242 21.11 18.19 -17.98
CA ASP A 242 21.27 17.31 -19.13
C ASP A 242 19.94 16.61 -19.48
N LYS A 243 19.49 16.80 -20.72
CA LYS A 243 18.16 16.35 -21.19
C LYS A 243 17.99 14.85 -21.07
N THR A 244 19.04 14.09 -21.41
CA THR A 244 19.03 12.62 -21.35
C THR A 244 18.87 12.15 -19.91
N THR A 245 19.73 12.66 -19.01
CA THR A 245 19.71 12.35 -17.58
C THR A 245 18.37 12.72 -16.95
N ARG A 246 17.83 13.91 -17.24
CA ARG A 246 16.53 14.37 -16.73
C ARG A 246 15.40 13.46 -17.17
N GLN A 247 15.35 13.12 -18.46
CA GLN A 247 14.34 12.20 -18.98
C GLN A 247 14.42 10.86 -18.28
N ASN A 248 15.60 10.28 -18.14
CA ASN A 248 15.77 8.98 -17.50
C ASN A 248 15.32 8.98 -16.04
N LEU A 249 15.64 10.04 -15.28
CA LEU A 249 15.16 10.20 -13.91
C LEU A 249 13.64 10.36 -13.83
N LEU A 250 13.02 11.14 -14.72
CA LEU A 250 11.56 11.29 -14.78
C LEU A 250 10.86 9.95 -14.99
N TYR A 251 11.38 9.11 -15.89
CA TYR A 251 10.83 7.79 -16.15
C TYR A 251 11.07 6.82 -15.00
N LEU A 252 12.26 6.84 -14.39
CA LEU A 252 12.55 6.05 -13.19
C LEU A 252 11.58 6.39 -12.05
N HIS A 253 11.40 7.66 -11.74
CA HIS A 253 10.52 8.11 -10.67
C HIS A 253 9.05 7.89 -11.00
N ALA A 254 8.62 8.10 -12.24
CA ALA A 254 7.27 7.75 -12.69
C ALA A 254 6.95 6.27 -12.50
N ALA A 255 7.86 5.38 -12.90
CA ALA A 255 7.69 3.92 -12.79
C ALA A 255 7.78 3.39 -11.35
N THR A 256 8.49 4.08 -10.46
CA THR A 256 8.67 3.67 -9.05
C THR A 256 7.72 4.38 -8.08
N SER A 257 6.99 5.39 -8.53
CA SER A 257 6.00 6.09 -7.73
C SER A 257 4.87 5.15 -7.29
N PHE A 258 4.34 5.36 -6.08
CA PHE A 258 3.17 4.62 -5.64
C PHE A 258 1.92 5.10 -6.40
N ARG A 259 0.93 4.22 -6.55
CA ARG A 259 -0.31 4.51 -7.30
C ARG A 259 -0.98 5.79 -6.82
N GLY A 260 -1.23 6.70 -7.75
CA GLY A 260 -1.89 7.99 -7.48
C GLY A 260 -0.96 9.09 -6.97
N CYS A 261 0.32 8.82 -6.68
CA CYS A 261 1.27 9.81 -6.18
C CYS A 261 1.37 11.03 -7.11
N VAL A 262 1.72 10.81 -8.38
CA VAL A 262 1.86 11.89 -9.38
C VAL A 262 0.51 12.59 -9.63
N SER A 263 -0.60 11.85 -9.58
CA SER A 263 -1.95 12.42 -9.75
C SER A 263 -2.31 13.43 -8.66
N GLN A 264 -1.97 13.13 -7.39
CA GLN A 264 -2.18 14.06 -6.27
C GLN A 264 -1.40 15.36 -6.41
N LEU A 265 -0.20 15.31 -7.01
CA LEU A 265 0.62 16.51 -7.23
C LEU A 265 0.05 17.41 -8.34
N ARG A 266 -0.72 16.85 -9.26
CA ARG A 266 -1.24 17.56 -10.43
C ARG A 266 -2.72 17.94 -10.34
N SER A 267 -3.46 17.28 -9.46
CA SER A 267 -4.90 17.44 -9.28
C SER A 267 -5.32 17.17 -7.83
N GLY A 268 -6.46 17.74 -7.43
CA GLY A 268 -7.00 17.57 -6.08
C GLY A 268 -6.31 18.45 -5.03
N ALA A 269 -6.52 18.12 -3.75
CA ALA A 269 -6.14 18.96 -2.61
C ALA A 269 -4.67 19.35 -2.57
N LEU A 270 -3.76 18.40 -2.79
CA LEU A 270 -2.32 18.68 -2.76
C LEU A 270 -1.89 19.61 -3.91
N SER A 271 -2.48 19.46 -5.10
CA SER A 271 -2.25 20.40 -6.20
C SER A 271 -2.80 21.79 -5.88
N THR A 272 -3.99 21.89 -5.28
CA THR A 272 -4.56 23.18 -4.86
C THR A 272 -3.67 23.88 -3.84
N LEU A 273 -3.17 23.13 -2.84
CA LEU A 273 -2.22 23.64 -1.86
C LEU A 273 -0.95 24.20 -2.50
N LEU A 274 -0.35 23.46 -3.44
CA LEU A 274 0.85 23.92 -4.15
C LEU A 274 0.58 25.20 -4.95
N GLN A 275 -0.58 25.30 -5.60
CA GLN A 275 -1.00 26.51 -6.33
C GLN A 275 -1.22 27.69 -5.40
N ASP A 276 -1.90 27.50 -4.29
CA ASP A 276 -2.19 28.57 -3.33
C ASP A 276 -0.90 29.11 -2.69
N ILE A 277 0.07 28.23 -2.38
CA ILE A 277 1.39 28.64 -1.88
C ILE A 277 2.19 29.38 -2.96
N GLU A 278 2.23 28.86 -4.19
CA GLU A 278 2.97 29.50 -5.30
C GLU A 278 2.35 30.87 -5.66
N ALA A 279 1.03 31.00 -5.55
CA ALA A 279 0.31 32.27 -5.73
C ALA A 279 0.55 33.27 -4.57
N GLY A 280 1.18 32.85 -3.48
CA GLY A 280 1.52 33.70 -2.35
C GLY A 280 0.34 34.03 -1.43
N LYS A 281 -0.69 33.18 -1.39
CA LYS A 281 -1.81 33.34 -0.45
C LYS A 281 -1.34 33.23 1.00
N ASP A 282 -2.07 33.88 1.90
CA ASP A 282 -1.82 33.71 3.33
C ASP A 282 -2.34 32.36 3.85
N PHE A 283 -1.95 32.03 5.08
CA PHE A 283 -2.25 30.72 5.65
C PHE A 283 -3.74 30.50 5.93
N ASP A 284 -4.49 31.56 6.28
CA ASP A 284 -5.91 31.43 6.61
C ASP A 284 -6.72 31.15 5.35
N GLU A 285 -6.40 31.83 4.24
CA GLU A 285 -6.97 31.54 2.91
C GLU A 285 -6.64 30.12 2.45
N ILE A 286 -5.38 29.68 2.62
CA ILE A 286 -4.95 28.31 2.31
C ILE A 286 -5.75 27.29 3.14
N LYS A 287 -5.95 27.56 4.43
CA LYS A 287 -6.67 26.67 5.34
C LYS A 287 -8.14 26.55 4.94
N GLU A 288 -8.79 27.65 4.58
CA GLU A 288 -10.19 27.66 4.11
C GLU A 288 -10.34 26.84 2.81
N HIS A 289 -9.55 27.16 1.79
CA HIS A 289 -9.54 26.45 0.51
C HIS A 289 -9.24 24.97 0.68
N TRP A 290 -8.24 24.63 1.49
CA TRP A 290 -7.89 23.26 1.79
C TRP A 290 -9.05 22.50 2.44
N SER A 291 -9.72 23.14 3.40
CA SER A 291 -10.83 22.53 4.14
C SER A 291 -12.04 22.31 3.23
N GLU A 292 -12.29 23.21 2.27
CA GLU A 292 -13.34 23.04 1.27
C GLU A 292 -13.07 21.82 0.37
N VAL A 293 -11.84 21.66 -0.12
CA VAL A 293 -11.48 20.55 -1.03
C VAL A 293 -11.42 19.21 -0.29
N ASN A 294 -11.05 19.20 1.00
CA ASN A 294 -10.95 18.00 1.82
C ASN A 294 -12.17 17.73 2.70
N ASP A 295 -13.28 18.45 2.51
CA ASP A 295 -14.53 18.17 3.24
C ASP A 295 -14.90 16.69 3.07
N PRO A 296 -15.03 15.91 4.15
CA PRO A 296 -15.43 14.51 4.09
C PRO A 296 -16.74 14.25 3.33
N ALA A 297 -17.63 15.24 3.23
CA ALA A 297 -18.86 15.16 2.43
C ALA A 297 -18.62 15.19 0.91
N ARG A 298 -17.50 15.77 0.45
CA ARG A 298 -17.18 15.97 -0.97
C ARG A 298 -15.96 15.17 -1.42
N TYR A 299 -14.95 15.05 -0.57
CA TYR A 299 -13.66 14.48 -0.91
C TYR A 299 -13.75 13.03 -1.38
N LEU A 300 -13.34 12.78 -2.63
CA LEU A 300 -13.44 11.48 -3.34
C LEU A 300 -14.86 10.92 -3.51
N ARG A 301 -15.90 11.71 -3.23
CA ARG A 301 -17.30 11.31 -3.39
C ARG A 301 -17.85 11.81 -4.74
N PRO A 302 -18.48 10.96 -5.56
CA PRO A 302 -19.17 11.39 -6.76
C PRO A 302 -20.26 12.40 -6.43
N GLN A 303 -20.30 13.50 -7.18
CA GLN A 303 -21.30 14.55 -7.02
C GLN A 303 -22.57 14.28 -7.86
N ALA A 304 -22.53 13.28 -8.74
CA ALA A 304 -23.64 12.89 -9.60
C ALA A 304 -23.77 11.38 -9.66
N ALA A 305 -24.98 10.90 -9.91
CA ALA A 305 -25.24 9.48 -10.13
C ALA A 305 -24.42 8.94 -11.32
N PRO A 306 -23.94 7.69 -11.26
CA PRO A 306 -23.19 7.08 -12.36
C PRO A 306 -24.04 6.96 -13.62
N LYS A 307 -23.47 7.31 -14.77
CA LYS A 307 -24.08 7.09 -16.10
C LYS A 307 -24.11 5.58 -16.41
N ALA A 308 -25.01 5.16 -17.30
CA ALA A 308 -25.14 3.75 -17.72
C ALA A 308 -23.80 3.11 -18.16
N GLY A 309 -22.96 3.82 -18.92
CA GLY A 309 -21.64 3.33 -19.31
C GLY A 309 -20.66 3.16 -18.14
N GLN A 310 -20.78 3.99 -17.09
CA GLN A 310 -19.97 3.86 -15.87
C GLN A 310 -20.43 2.66 -15.02
N LEU A 311 -21.73 2.36 -14.99
CA LEU A 311 -22.26 1.17 -14.33
C LEU A 311 -21.76 -0.11 -15.01
N LEU A 312 -21.82 -0.17 -16.34
CA LEU A 312 -21.33 -1.33 -17.10
C LEU A 312 -19.82 -1.55 -16.90
N ALA A 313 -19.02 -0.49 -16.93
CA ALA A 313 -17.59 -0.58 -16.64
C ALA A 313 -17.31 -1.04 -15.19
N ALA A 314 -18.11 -0.58 -14.24
CA ALA A 314 -18.02 -1.02 -12.85
C ALA A 314 -18.41 -2.50 -12.70
N GLU A 315 -19.47 -2.97 -13.36
CA GLU A 315 -19.86 -4.39 -13.33
C GLU A 315 -18.75 -5.30 -13.87
N LEU A 316 -18.17 -4.96 -15.03
CA LEU A 316 -17.05 -5.70 -15.61
C LEU A 316 -15.84 -5.75 -14.68
N LEU A 317 -15.54 -4.65 -13.98
CA LEU A 317 -14.50 -4.63 -12.96
C LEU A 317 -14.81 -5.62 -11.84
N MET A 318 -16.00 -5.49 -11.25
CA MET A 318 -16.39 -6.27 -10.09
C MET A 318 -16.35 -7.76 -10.43
N GLU A 319 -16.83 -8.15 -11.61
CA GLU A 319 -16.71 -9.51 -12.13
C GLU A 319 -15.25 -9.95 -12.28
N SER A 320 -14.36 -9.11 -12.84
CA SER A 320 -12.94 -9.44 -13.00
C SER A 320 -12.19 -9.63 -11.68
N LEU A 321 -12.61 -8.92 -10.62
CA LEU A 321 -12.13 -9.08 -9.24
C LEU A 321 -12.86 -10.22 -8.50
N GLY A 322 -13.90 -10.78 -9.13
CA GLY A 322 -14.82 -11.79 -8.59
C GLY A 322 -15.61 -11.28 -7.38
N ILE A 323 -15.88 -9.99 -7.29
CA ILE A 323 -16.62 -9.36 -6.21
C ILE A 323 -18.11 -9.46 -6.54
N THR A 324 -18.86 -9.96 -5.58
CA THR A 324 -20.31 -10.21 -5.71
C THR A 324 -21.10 -9.18 -4.91
N SER A 325 -22.41 -9.13 -5.12
CA SER A 325 -23.32 -8.32 -4.29
C SER A 325 -23.23 -8.70 -2.80
N HIS A 326 -23.02 -9.98 -2.49
CA HIS A 326 -22.84 -10.45 -1.12
C HIS A 326 -21.62 -9.82 -0.43
N ASP A 327 -20.54 -9.55 -1.17
CA ASP A 327 -19.33 -8.92 -0.63
C ASP A 327 -19.54 -7.44 -0.25
N LEU A 328 -20.49 -6.76 -0.89
CA LEU A 328 -20.82 -5.36 -0.63
C LEU A 328 -21.77 -5.16 0.56
N ARG A 329 -22.45 -6.22 1.02
CA ARG A 329 -23.42 -6.13 2.12
C ARG A 329 -22.72 -5.80 3.44
N ARG A 330 -23.30 -4.87 4.19
CA ARG A 330 -22.78 -4.42 5.48
C ARG A 330 -23.84 -4.58 6.57
N ARG A 331 -23.38 -4.93 7.76
CA ARG A 331 -24.22 -5.11 8.95
C ARG A 331 -23.60 -4.49 10.19
N ASP A 332 -24.41 -4.37 11.24
CA ASP A 332 -23.91 -3.99 12.57
C ASP A 332 -22.76 -4.93 13.00
N PHE A 333 -21.71 -4.36 13.59
CA PHE A 333 -20.64 -5.11 14.23
C PHE A 333 -20.89 -5.19 15.73
N THR A 334 -20.90 -6.41 16.29
CA THR A 334 -21.27 -6.61 17.69
C THR A 334 -20.05 -6.80 18.59
N MET A 335 -20.23 -6.47 19.87
CA MET A 335 -19.16 -6.61 20.87
C MET A 335 -18.65 -8.05 21.02
N SER A 336 -19.49 -9.07 20.79
CA SER A 336 -19.06 -10.48 20.81
C SER A 336 -18.08 -10.84 19.69
N GLU A 337 -18.00 -10.03 18.63
CA GLU A 337 -17.12 -10.25 17.48
C GLU A 337 -15.76 -9.55 17.64
N LEU A 338 -15.56 -8.77 18.70
CA LEU A 338 -14.29 -8.09 18.95
C LEU A 338 -13.16 -9.10 19.20
N PRO A 339 -12.07 -9.06 18.41
CA PRO A 339 -10.90 -9.88 18.67
C PRO A 339 -10.29 -9.50 20.04
N LYS A 340 -9.96 -10.48 20.88
CA LYS A 340 -9.47 -10.21 22.25
C LYS A 340 -8.21 -9.34 22.26
N GLN A 341 -7.33 -9.52 21.28
CA GLN A 341 -6.07 -8.79 21.16
C GLN A 341 -6.23 -7.30 20.84
N VAL A 342 -7.39 -6.85 20.31
CA VAL A 342 -7.62 -5.43 20.02
C VAL A 342 -8.09 -4.64 21.25
N ILE A 343 -8.46 -5.33 22.33
CA ILE A 343 -9.10 -4.71 23.49
C ILE A 343 -8.01 -4.22 24.45
N MET A 344 -7.82 -2.90 24.53
CA MET A 344 -6.87 -2.26 25.45
C MET A 344 -7.45 -2.13 26.88
N PHE A 345 -8.77 -1.98 26.97
CA PHE A 345 -9.51 -1.91 28.23
C PHE A 345 -10.90 -2.50 28.06
N MET A 346 -11.43 -3.11 29.12
CA MET A 346 -12.83 -3.55 29.22
C MET A 346 -13.34 -3.33 30.64
N SER A 347 -14.51 -2.71 30.77
CA SER A 347 -15.10 -2.37 32.07
C SER A 347 -15.39 -3.63 32.91
N ALA A 348 -15.27 -3.52 34.24
CA ALA A 348 -15.54 -4.66 35.13
C ALA A 348 -17.01 -5.13 35.06
N ALA A 349 -17.96 -4.20 34.93
CA ALA A 349 -19.37 -4.51 34.71
C ALA A 349 -19.57 -5.35 33.45
N ARG A 350 -18.80 -5.06 32.39
CA ARG A 350 -18.82 -5.79 31.13
C ARG A 350 -18.15 -7.15 31.22
N LYS A 351 -16.97 -7.25 31.84
CA LYS A 351 -16.26 -8.52 32.10
C LYS A 351 -17.18 -9.54 32.79
N LYS A 352 -17.98 -9.08 33.77
CA LYS A 352 -18.99 -9.91 34.48
C LYS A 352 -20.16 -10.36 33.59
N ARG A 353 -20.58 -9.56 32.60
CA ARG A 353 -21.64 -9.94 31.64
C ARG A 353 -21.15 -11.01 30.67
N VAL A 354 -19.91 -10.91 30.21
CA VAL A 354 -19.30 -11.90 29.30
C VAL A 354 -19.13 -13.26 29.99
N SER A 355 -18.77 -13.30 31.29
CA SER A 355 -18.60 -14.57 32.02
C SER A 355 -19.93 -15.25 32.41
N THR A 356 -21.04 -14.51 32.46
CA THR A 356 -22.36 -15.04 32.90
C THR A 356 -23.27 -15.47 31.75
N ALA A 357 -22.90 -15.21 30.49
CA ALA A 357 -23.70 -15.58 29.31
C ALA A 357 -23.76 -17.10 29.03
N ALA A 358 -22.91 -17.91 29.68
CA ALA A 358 -22.83 -19.36 29.48
C ALA A 358 -23.67 -20.17 30.50
N LYS A 359 -24.96 -19.86 30.68
CA LYS A 359 -25.90 -20.79 31.36
C LYS A 359 -26.82 -21.46 30.32
N PRO A 360 -26.68 -22.77 30.06
CA PRO A 360 -27.51 -23.50 29.10
C PRO A 360 -28.89 -23.84 29.66
N GLY A 361 -29.92 -23.71 28.81
CA GLY A 361 -30.96 -24.74 28.65
C GLY A 361 -32.02 -24.95 29.75
N GLY A 362 -32.64 -23.91 30.29
CA GLY A 362 -33.89 -24.05 31.06
C GLY A 362 -35.15 -24.08 30.17
N ILE A 363 -36.28 -24.63 30.68
CA ILE A 363 -37.59 -24.69 29.99
C ILE A 363 -38.07 -23.30 29.50
N PHE A 364 -37.69 -22.23 30.21
CA PHE A 364 -38.02 -20.85 29.84
C PHE A 364 -36.95 -20.17 28.97
N SER A 365 -35.98 -20.90 28.44
CA SER A 365 -34.93 -20.34 27.56
C SER A 365 -35.48 -19.69 26.28
N THR A 366 -36.71 -20.04 25.88
CA THR A 366 -37.44 -19.43 24.75
C THR A 366 -38.24 -18.18 25.13
N VAL A 367 -38.43 -17.89 26.43
CA VAL A 367 -39.16 -16.70 26.89
C VAL A 367 -38.23 -15.50 26.83
N LYS A 368 -38.51 -14.54 25.94
CA LYS A 368 -37.74 -13.30 25.78
C LYS A 368 -37.81 -12.48 27.10
N PRO A 369 -36.71 -12.34 27.87
CA PRO A 369 -36.71 -11.40 28.98
C PRO A 369 -36.84 -9.96 28.43
N LYS A 370 -37.41 -9.06 29.24
CA LYS A 370 -37.51 -7.62 28.95
C LYS A 370 -36.13 -7.09 28.50
N PRO A 371 -36.04 -6.26 27.44
CA PRO A 371 -34.76 -5.80 26.89
C PRO A 371 -33.86 -5.25 28.01
N ARG A 372 -32.65 -5.82 28.10
CA ARG A 372 -31.73 -5.66 29.24
C ARG A 372 -30.91 -4.36 29.21
N ASN A 373 -31.10 -3.50 28.22
CA ASN A 373 -30.64 -2.12 28.28
C ASN A 373 -31.74 -1.27 28.96
N PRO A 374 -31.71 -1.09 30.30
CA PRO A 374 -32.50 -0.03 30.91
C PRO A 374 -32.10 1.30 30.26
N PRO A 375 -32.98 2.31 30.30
CA PRO A 375 -32.57 3.68 29.96
C PRO A 375 -31.26 4.01 30.68
N PRO A 376 -30.37 4.78 30.05
CA PRO A 376 -29.10 5.12 30.65
C PRO A 376 -29.35 5.69 32.05
N LYS A 377 -28.66 5.11 33.04
CA LYS A 377 -28.84 5.50 34.44
C LYS A 377 -28.03 6.77 34.67
N LEU A 378 -28.71 7.85 35.05
CA LEU A 378 -28.06 9.04 35.58
C LEU A 378 -27.10 8.62 36.69
N ALA A 379 -25.86 9.10 36.63
CA ALA A 379 -24.95 8.93 37.74
C ALA A 379 -25.57 9.61 38.97
N PRO A 380 -25.63 8.97 40.15
CA PRO A 380 -26.00 9.69 41.35
C PRO A 380 -25.04 10.88 41.52
N PRO A 381 -25.54 12.08 41.91
CA PRO A 381 -24.68 13.22 42.11
C PRO A 381 -23.60 12.85 43.14
N ASP A 382 -22.34 13.02 42.74
CA ASP A 382 -21.18 12.79 43.62
C ASP A 382 -21.16 13.90 44.68
N LYS A 383 -21.91 13.70 45.77
CA LYS A 383 -22.09 14.70 46.83
C LYS A 383 -20.97 14.69 47.87
N THR A 384 -19.93 13.87 47.68
CA THR A 384 -18.90 13.64 48.73
C THR A 384 -17.47 13.92 48.29
N GLY A 385 -17.18 14.09 46.98
CA GLY A 385 -15.84 14.39 46.48
C GLY A 385 -15.55 15.90 46.43
N LEU A 386 -14.34 16.31 46.84
CA LEU A 386 -13.80 17.62 46.51
C LEU A 386 -13.70 17.71 44.97
N SER A 387 -14.44 18.63 44.35
CA SER A 387 -14.36 18.87 42.90
C SER A 387 -13.00 19.48 42.56
N THR A 388 -12.05 18.63 42.21
CA THR A 388 -10.74 19.06 41.70
C THR A 388 -10.84 19.31 40.19
N PRO A 389 -10.09 20.28 39.65
CA PRO A 389 -10.06 20.50 38.21
C PRO A 389 -9.50 19.24 37.50
N PRO A 390 -9.97 18.92 36.28
CA PRO A 390 -9.47 17.78 35.53
C PRO A 390 -7.95 17.85 35.31
N THR A 391 -7.26 16.73 35.55
CA THR A 391 -5.83 16.61 35.27
C THR A 391 -5.61 16.56 33.76
N ARG A 392 -4.85 17.53 33.22
CA ARG A 392 -4.43 17.49 31.81
C ARG A 392 -3.39 16.38 31.62
N ILE A 393 -3.65 15.47 30.70
CA ILE A 393 -2.76 14.32 30.41
C ILE A 393 -2.67 14.12 28.90
N SER A 394 -1.59 13.50 28.43
CA SER A 394 -1.50 13.04 27.05
C SER A 394 -2.12 11.65 26.88
N PHE A 395 -2.50 11.29 25.66
CA PHE A 395 -3.08 9.98 25.40
C PHE A 395 -2.09 8.86 25.72
N THR A 396 -0.80 9.03 25.40
CA THR A 396 0.25 8.06 25.76
C THR A 396 0.29 7.84 27.27
N LYS A 397 0.36 8.91 28.08
CA LYS A 397 0.38 8.78 29.55
C LYS A 397 -0.92 8.21 30.11
N PHE A 398 -2.06 8.54 29.51
CA PHE A 398 -3.33 7.93 29.89
C PHE A 398 -3.28 6.40 29.69
N VAL A 399 -2.79 5.93 28.55
CA VAL A 399 -2.67 4.50 28.25
C VAL A 399 -1.63 3.81 29.13
N THR A 400 -0.48 4.43 29.41
CA THR A 400 0.59 3.78 30.19
C THR A 400 0.36 3.84 31.69
N ASP A 401 -0.16 4.95 32.21
CA ASP A 401 -0.12 5.23 33.66
C ASP A 401 -1.47 5.03 34.34
N ILE A 402 -2.57 5.24 33.60
CA ILE A 402 -3.95 5.27 34.11
C ILE A 402 -4.72 4.02 33.69
N LEU A 403 -4.72 3.68 32.41
CA LEU A 403 -5.48 2.57 31.84
C LEU A 403 -5.23 1.22 32.54
N PRO A 404 -3.99 0.85 32.94
CA PRO A 404 -3.73 -0.41 33.63
C PRO A 404 -4.35 -0.50 35.03
N LYS A 405 -4.64 0.65 35.66
CA LYS A 405 -5.22 0.74 37.02
C LYS A 405 -6.73 0.96 37.01
N ALA A 406 -7.32 1.20 35.83
CA ALA A 406 -8.71 1.56 35.68
C ALA A 406 -9.64 0.34 35.82
N VAL A 407 -10.71 0.49 36.60
CA VAL A 407 -11.79 -0.50 36.75
C VAL A 407 -13.06 -0.05 36.02
N LYS A 408 -13.33 1.26 36.04
CA LYS A 408 -14.44 1.92 35.34
C LYS A 408 -13.92 3.19 34.69
N ILE A 409 -14.38 3.45 33.46
CA ILE A 409 -14.11 4.68 32.73
C ILE A 409 -15.44 5.21 32.26
N GLU A 410 -15.65 6.51 32.38
CA GLU A 410 -16.82 7.22 31.87
C GLU A 410 -16.36 8.42 31.04
N TYR A 411 -17.08 8.73 29.96
CA TYR A 411 -16.82 9.83 29.06
C TYR A 411 -17.92 10.89 29.20
N MET A 412 -17.55 12.16 29.32
CA MET A 412 -18.51 13.27 29.33
C MET A 412 -18.89 13.62 27.89
N LEU A 413 -20.14 13.36 27.50
CA LEU A 413 -20.64 13.76 26.19
C LEU A 413 -21.27 15.15 26.25
N GLU A 414 -21.09 15.93 25.20
CA GLU A 414 -21.92 17.10 24.94
C GLU A 414 -23.28 16.69 24.37
N ARG A 415 -24.22 17.63 24.32
CA ARG A 415 -25.53 17.42 23.68
C ARG A 415 -25.45 16.81 22.27
N ARG A 416 -24.43 17.18 21.49
CA ARG A 416 -24.13 16.64 20.16
C ARG A 416 -22.65 16.32 20.05
N ASP A 417 -22.33 15.04 20.11
CA ASP A 417 -20.99 14.54 19.84
C ASP A 417 -21.00 13.60 18.63
N PRO A 418 -19.94 13.57 17.80
CA PRO A 418 -19.82 12.65 16.68
C PRO A 418 -19.58 11.21 17.20
N ILE A 419 -20.65 10.43 17.24
CA ILE A 419 -20.57 9.00 17.57
C ILE A 419 -20.14 8.20 16.34
N THR A 420 -19.04 7.47 16.47
CA THR A 420 -18.52 6.56 15.46
C THR A 420 -19.05 5.15 15.69
N PHE A 421 -19.60 4.54 14.65
CA PHE A 421 -20.18 3.20 14.67
C PHE A 421 -19.29 2.23 13.88
N LEU A 422 -18.98 1.07 14.45
CA LEU A 422 -18.35 -0.01 13.69
C LEU A 422 -19.41 -0.85 12.99
N ILE A 423 -19.10 -1.18 11.74
CA ILE A 423 -19.91 -2.04 10.88
C ILE A 423 -18.99 -3.05 10.20
N THR A 424 -19.53 -4.18 9.78
CA THR A 424 -18.73 -5.26 9.19
C THR A 424 -19.38 -5.85 7.95
N GLY A 425 -18.57 -6.44 7.07
CA GLY A 425 -19.06 -7.34 6.03
C GLY A 425 -19.49 -8.69 6.61
N TYR A 426 -20.15 -9.51 5.81
CA TYR A 426 -20.46 -10.89 6.20
C TYR A 426 -19.19 -11.74 6.28
N GLU A 427 -19.24 -12.82 7.08
CA GLU A 427 -18.14 -13.77 7.13
C GLU A 427 -17.90 -14.39 5.74
N GLY A 428 -16.63 -14.64 5.40
CA GLY A 428 -16.24 -15.19 4.10
C GLY A 428 -16.28 -14.20 2.93
N THR A 429 -16.71 -12.95 3.15
CA THR A 429 -16.69 -11.91 2.10
C THR A 429 -15.27 -11.49 1.73
N LYS A 430 -15.13 -10.97 0.51
CA LYS A 430 -13.87 -10.45 -0.03
C LYS A 430 -13.46 -9.11 0.60
N PRO A 431 -12.14 -8.82 0.64
CA PRO A 431 -11.62 -7.64 1.31
C PRO A 431 -11.78 -6.34 0.49
N LEU A 432 -12.73 -5.47 0.88
CA LEU A 432 -13.00 -4.20 0.20
C LEU A 432 -12.13 -3.00 0.65
N MET A 433 -11.92 -2.81 1.96
CA MET A 433 -11.21 -1.64 2.49
C MET A 433 -9.70 -1.81 2.40
N GLN A 434 -8.95 -0.71 2.43
CA GLN A 434 -7.48 -0.71 2.33
C GLN A 434 -6.79 -1.59 3.39
N TRP A 435 -7.37 -1.70 4.59
CA TRP A 435 -6.87 -2.53 5.70
C TRP A 435 -7.48 -3.95 5.75
N HIS A 436 -8.43 -4.27 4.87
CA HIS A 436 -8.95 -5.63 4.76
C HIS A 436 -7.91 -6.48 4.03
N ASN A 437 -7.45 -7.54 4.68
CA ASN A 437 -6.62 -8.57 4.07
C ASN A 437 -7.18 -9.95 4.39
N ASP A 438 -6.74 -10.97 3.65
CA ASP A 438 -7.25 -12.33 3.82
C ASP A 438 -6.65 -13.01 5.07
N GLU A 439 -5.46 -12.57 5.48
CA GLU A 439 -4.74 -13.10 6.65
C GLU A 439 -5.41 -12.73 7.98
N ASN A 440 -5.83 -11.47 8.14
CA ASN A 440 -6.42 -10.95 9.38
C ASN A 440 -7.93 -11.19 9.47
N ARG A 441 -8.59 -11.58 8.37
CA ARG A 441 -10.06 -11.73 8.24
C ARG A 441 -10.86 -10.51 8.69
N ASN A 442 -10.23 -9.34 8.84
CA ASN A 442 -10.87 -8.11 9.25
C ASN A 442 -11.75 -7.61 8.10
N ARG A 443 -13.04 -7.42 8.39
CA ARG A 443 -14.04 -6.83 7.47
C ARG A 443 -14.72 -5.60 8.06
N VAL A 444 -14.15 -5.06 9.14
CA VAL A 444 -14.72 -3.98 9.93
C VAL A 444 -14.30 -2.63 9.34
N SER A 445 -15.27 -1.74 9.17
CA SER A 445 -15.06 -0.32 8.91
C SER A 445 -15.93 0.48 9.86
N TRP A 446 -15.89 1.80 9.75
CA TRP A 446 -16.70 2.67 10.58
C TRP A 446 -17.44 3.74 9.78
N PHE A 447 -18.39 4.39 10.43
CA PHE A 447 -19.04 5.59 9.93
C PHE A 447 -19.46 6.49 11.08
N LEU A 448 -19.72 7.76 10.78
CA LEU A 448 -20.32 8.74 11.69
C LEU A 448 -21.25 9.66 10.90
N TYR A 449 -22.10 10.40 11.61
CA TYR A 449 -22.93 11.45 11.00
C TYR A 449 -22.18 12.78 10.99
N ILE A 450 -22.02 13.39 9.81
CA ILE A 450 -21.34 14.70 9.66
C ILE A 450 -22.05 15.81 10.45
N CYS A 451 -23.38 15.76 10.49
CA CYS A 451 -24.19 16.52 11.44
C CYS A 451 -24.70 15.55 12.51
N PRO A 452 -24.01 15.39 13.65
CA PRO A 452 -24.43 14.45 14.68
C PRO A 452 -25.84 14.79 15.18
N PRO A 453 -26.76 13.80 15.26
CA PRO A 453 -28.00 13.99 15.98
C PRO A 453 -27.72 14.18 17.48
N PRO A 454 -28.70 14.66 18.27
CA PRO A 454 -28.61 14.63 19.73
C PRO A 454 -28.23 13.23 20.22
N VAL A 455 -27.27 13.13 21.14
CA VAL A 455 -26.75 11.83 21.62
C VAL A 455 -27.83 10.96 22.29
N THR A 456 -28.92 11.59 22.76
CA THR A 456 -30.12 10.90 23.27
C THR A 456 -30.78 9.98 22.25
N GLU A 457 -30.69 10.27 20.94
CA GLU A 457 -31.19 9.39 19.88
C GLU A 457 -30.41 8.07 19.83
N HIS A 458 -29.18 8.07 20.33
CA HIS A 458 -28.31 6.91 20.44
C HIS A 458 -28.38 6.20 21.79
N ASN A 459 -29.37 6.54 22.64
CA ASN A 459 -29.51 6.02 24.00
C ASN A 459 -28.34 6.41 24.92
N LEU A 460 -27.78 7.60 24.71
CA LEU A 460 -26.70 8.18 25.52
C LEU A 460 -27.20 9.40 26.31
N LEU A 461 -26.48 9.76 27.37
CA LEU A 461 -26.79 10.92 28.21
C LEU A 461 -26.05 12.16 27.69
N PRO A 462 -26.76 13.25 27.34
CA PRO A 462 -26.16 14.53 27.00
C PRO A 462 -25.68 15.26 28.25
N ASP A 463 -24.55 15.95 28.17
CA ASP A 463 -23.97 16.76 29.24
C ASP A 463 -23.77 15.98 30.55
N ASP A 464 -23.56 14.67 30.44
CA ASP A 464 -23.38 13.74 31.56
C ASP A 464 -22.43 12.59 31.19
N TRP A 465 -22.05 11.83 32.19
CA TRP A 465 -21.10 10.73 32.14
C TRP A 465 -21.72 9.47 31.55
N ASN A 466 -21.12 8.97 30.48
CA ASN A 466 -21.50 7.72 29.81
C ASN A 466 -20.42 6.67 30.02
N GLU A 467 -20.79 5.45 30.45
CA GLU A 467 -19.82 4.39 30.71
C GLU A 467 -19.12 3.93 29.42
N VAL A 468 -17.80 3.86 29.47
CA VAL A 468 -16.95 3.28 28.42
C VAL A 468 -16.88 1.77 28.65
N ALA A 469 -17.48 1.01 27.74
CA ALA A 469 -17.50 -0.45 27.76
C ALA A 469 -16.12 -1.05 27.47
N CYS A 470 -15.42 -0.52 26.46
CA CYS A 470 -14.08 -0.93 26.09
C CYS A 470 -13.34 0.17 25.32
N ILE A 471 -12.01 0.06 25.28
CA ILE A 471 -11.14 0.92 24.48
C ILE A 471 -10.36 0.05 23.50
N LEU A 472 -10.33 0.46 22.23
CA LEU A 472 -9.68 -0.27 21.15
C LEU A 472 -9.07 0.69 20.11
N PRO A 473 -8.01 0.28 19.39
CA PRO A 473 -7.58 1.00 18.20
C PRO A 473 -8.64 0.85 17.09
N ALA A 474 -8.76 1.83 16.21
CA ALA A 474 -9.70 1.76 15.08
C ALA A 474 -9.38 0.56 14.15
N PRO A 475 -10.37 0.04 13.41
CA PRO A 475 -10.23 -1.20 12.63
C PRO A 475 -9.04 -1.26 11.68
N HIS A 476 -8.61 -0.12 11.12
CA HIS A 476 -7.47 -0.09 10.20
C HIS A 476 -6.14 -0.39 10.86
N LEU A 477 -6.04 -0.30 12.19
CA LEU A 477 -4.82 -0.56 12.97
C LEU A 477 -4.72 -1.99 13.52
N TRP A 478 -5.77 -2.81 13.41
CA TRP A 478 -5.84 -4.10 14.12
C TRP A 478 -4.77 -5.12 13.71
N ASP A 479 -4.28 -5.03 12.47
CA ASP A 479 -3.22 -5.89 11.96
C ASP A 479 -1.81 -5.37 12.29
N GLY A 480 -1.70 -4.21 12.94
CA GLY A 480 -0.46 -3.68 13.49
C GLY A 480 -0.25 -4.05 14.96
N ILE A 481 -1.13 -4.85 15.57
CA ILE A 481 -1.00 -5.29 16.96
C ILE A 481 0.17 -6.29 17.09
N PRO A 482 1.05 -6.17 18.10
CA PRO A 482 0.91 -5.31 19.29
C PRO A 482 1.40 -3.87 19.13
N LEU A 483 2.12 -3.51 18.05
CA LEU A 483 2.74 -2.19 17.88
C LEU A 483 1.75 -1.03 17.98
N THR A 484 0.52 -1.20 17.50
CA THR A 484 -0.54 -0.18 17.58
C THR A 484 -1.20 -0.07 18.96
N THR A 485 -0.83 -0.93 19.91
CA THR A 485 -1.34 -0.95 21.29
C THR A 485 -0.23 -0.84 22.34
N THR A 486 1.03 -0.89 21.93
CA THR A 486 2.20 -0.70 22.80
C THR A 486 2.61 0.77 22.75
N PHE A 487 2.61 1.42 23.92
CA PHE A 487 2.92 2.84 24.06
C PHE A 487 4.28 3.05 24.76
N PRO A 488 5.05 4.10 24.41
CA PRO A 488 4.76 5.08 23.35
C PRO A 488 4.78 4.44 21.96
N LEU A 489 3.98 4.99 21.04
CA LEU A 489 3.94 4.51 19.66
C LEU A 489 5.30 4.74 18.98
N ALA A 490 5.64 3.87 18.03
CA ALA A 490 6.82 4.08 17.21
C ALA A 490 6.70 5.40 16.40
N PRO A 491 7.83 6.04 16.07
CA PRO A 491 7.84 7.29 15.30
C PRO A 491 7.02 7.22 14.00
N ALA A 492 6.47 8.36 13.56
CA ALA A 492 5.59 8.42 12.38
C ALA A 492 6.27 7.97 11.06
N ASP A 493 7.60 8.03 11.00
CA ASP A 493 8.43 7.56 9.89
C ASP A 493 8.82 6.08 10.00
N SER A 494 8.52 5.39 11.10
CA SER A 494 8.80 3.94 11.27
C SER A 494 8.28 3.11 10.10
N THR A 495 9.11 2.18 9.63
CA THR A 495 8.75 1.20 8.59
C THR A 495 7.82 0.10 9.09
N ASP A 496 7.57 0.03 10.40
CA ASP A 496 6.75 -1.01 11.01
C ASP A 496 5.26 -0.84 10.70
N PHE A 497 4.84 0.39 10.38
CA PHE A 497 3.46 0.72 10.06
C PHE A 497 3.21 0.70 8.55
N LYS A 498 2.09 0.08 8.16
CA LYS A 498 1.63 0.00 6.79
C LYS A 498 1.13 1.36 6.30
N TYR A 499 1.10 1.54 4.98
CA TYR A 499 0.71 2.82 4.38
C TYR A 499 -0.69 3.29 4.83
N TYR A 500 -1.66 2.39 4.99
CA TYR A 500 -3.01 2.75 5.43
C TYR A 500 -3.12 3.10 6.92
N HIS A 501 -2.20 2.59 7.76
CA HIS A 501 -2.09 3.05 9.16
C HIS A 501 -1.74 4.54 9.18
N LYS A 502 -0.77 4.93 8.35
CA LYS A 502 -0.32 6.32 8.23
C LYS A 502 -1.34 7.22 7.54
N LYS A 503 -1.98 6.72 6.48
CA LYS A 503 -2.97 7.47 5.67
C LYS A 503 -4.20 7.90 6.49
N GLU A 504 -4.75 6.97 7.29
CA GLU A 504 -5.97 7.25 8.07
C GLU A 504 -5.64 7.80 9.47
N GLY A 505 -4.36 7.83 9.86
CA GLY A 505 -3.86 8.30 11.15
C GLY A 505 -4.11 7.30 12.30
N PHE A 506 -3.45 7.51 13.44
CA PHE A 506 -3.68 6.71 14.64
C PHE A 506 -4.95 7.17 15.34
N ARG A 507 -5.93 6.27 15.46
CA ARG A 507 -7.25 6.54 16.04
C ARG A 507 -7.59 5.45 17.03
N TYR A 508 -8.08 5.86 18.19
CA TYR A 508 -8.54 4.96 19.25
C TYR A 508 -9.98 5.29 19.58
N MET A 509 -10.78 4.27 19.88
CA MET A 509 -12.20 4.42 20.11
C MET A 509 -12.54 4.06 21.54
N LEU A 510 -13.20 5.00 22.22
CA LEU A 510 -13.79 4.81 23.53
C LEU A 510 -15.22 4.35 23.31
N CYS A 511 -15.42 3.03 23.28
CA CYS A 511 -16.70 2.42 22.97
C CYS A 511 -17.65 2.60 24.15
N LEU A 512 -18.81 3.18 23.92
CA LEU A 512 -19.80 3.50 24.95
C LEU A 512 -20.75 2.32 25.17
N GLU A 513 -21.17 2.11 26.41
CA GLU A 513 -22.11 1.04 26.76
C GLU A 513 -23.55 1.41 26.35
N GLY A 514 -24.29 0.45 25.79
CA GLY A 514 -25.73 0.59 25.55
C GLY A 514 -26.13 1.48 24.38
N VAL A 515 -25.20 1.79 23.48
CA VAL A 515 -25.47 2.59 22.27
C VAL A 515 -26.50 1.90 21.37
N ARG A 516 -27.44 2.69 20.84
CA ARG A 516 -28.41 2.26 19.83
C ARG A 516 -28.17 2.99 18.52
N LEU A 517 -28.35 2.27 17.42
CA LEU A 517 -28.31 2.81 16.06
C LEU A 517 -29.68 2.64 15.40
N ASP A 518 -30.35 3.76 15.13
CA ASP A 518 -31.61 3.77 14.39
C ASP A 518 -31.41 3.46 12.89
N THR A 519 -32.51 3.14 12.23
CA THR A 519 -32.69 2.47 10.92
C THR A 519 -32.31 3.28 9.68
N LYS A 520 -31.90 4.54 9.80
CA LYS A 520 -31.57 5.40 8.64
C LYS A 520 -30.20 5.13 8.02
N ALA A 521 -29.33 4.36 8.69
CA ALA A 521 -28.00 4.06 8.19
C ALA A 521 -28.08 3.18 6.94
N THR A 522 -27.30 3.53 5.93
CA THR A 522 -27.14 2.74 4.71
C THR A 522 -25.88 1.86 4.81
N SER A 523 -25.47 1.19 3.73
CA SER A 523 -24.31 0.29 3.79
C SER A 523 -23.00 1.00 4.18
N CYS A 524 -22.94 2.33 4.14
CA CYS A 524 -21.79 3.14 4.56
C CYS A 524 -20.45 2.66 3.95
N LEU A 525 -20.45 2.36 2.65
CA LEU A 525 -19.24 2.10 1.87
C LEU A 525 -18.73 3.42 1.30
N PHE A 526 -17.63 3.92 1.87
CA PHE A 526 -17.04 5.19 1.45
C PHE A 526 -15.88 4.96 0.47
N PRO A 527 -15.84 5.66 -0.69
CA PRO A 527 -14.75 5.55 -1.65
C PRO A 527 -13.34 5.78 -1.10
N SER A 528 -13.23 6.64 -0.07
CA SER A 528 -11.97 6.96 0.62
C SER A 528 -11.35 5.75 1.32
N PHE A 529 -12.17 4.80 1.78
CA PHE A 529 -11.73 3.58 2.45
C PHE A 529 -11.41 2.43 1.50
N LEU A 530 -12.04 2.39 0.32
CA LEU A 530 -11.88 1.31 -0.65
C LEU A 530 -10.44 1.20 -1.17
N LYS A 531 -10.02 -0.04 -1.46
CA LYS A 531 -8.75 -0.32 -2.15
C LYS A 531 -8.69 0.37 -3.51
N SER A 532 -7.47 0.66 -3.96
CA SER A 532 -7.22 1.36 -5.23
C SER A 532 -7.77 0.63 -6.47
N GLU A 533 -7.88 -0.70 -6.41
CA GLU A 533 -8.46 -1.52 -7.49
C GLU A 533 -9.94 -1.22 -7.75
N PHE A 534 -10.67 -0.65 -6.79
CA PHE A 534 -12.07 -0.24 -6.95
C PHE A 534 -12.23 1.17 -7.52
N HIS A 535 -11.15 1.88 -7.86
CA HIS A 535 -11.18 3.30 -8.20
C HIS A 535 -12.24 3.67 -9.24
N GLY A 536 -12.26 2.99 -10.38
CA GLY A 536 -13.24 3.21 -11.45
C GLY A 536 -14.66 2.66 -11.18
N ALA A 537 -14.89 1.94 -10.07
CA ALA A 537 -16.22 1.52 -9.62
C ALA A 537 -16.74 2.34 -8.43
N ARG A 538 -15.98 3.32 -7.92
CA ARG A 538 -16.36 4.12 -6.75
C ARG A 538 -17.73 4.77 -6.86
N SER A 539 -18.08 5.29 -8.04
CA SER A 539 -19.39 5.90 -8.25
C SER A 539 -20.54 4.91 -8.19
N ALA A 540 -20.37 3.71 -8.75
CA ALA A 540 -21.34 2.64 -8.65
C ALA A 540 -21.46 2.12 -7.21
N ILE A 541 -20.34 1.94 -6.51
CA ILE A 541 -20.32 1.46 -5.11
C ILE A 541 -20.97 2.48 -4.18
N GLU A 542 -20.76 3.77 -4.39
CA GLU A 542 -21.40 4.79 -3.57
C GLU A 542 -22.91 4.89 -3.84
N ALA A 543 -23.34 4.77 -5.10
CA ALA A 543 -24.75 4.67 -5.45
C ALA A 543 -25.40 3.42 -4.81
N TYR A 544 -24.74 2.26 -4.88
CA TYR A 544 -25.15 1.05 -4.18
C TYR A 544 -25.25 1.28 -2.68
N SER A 545 -24.22 1.89 -2.09
CA SER A 545 -24.16 2.15 -0.66
C SER A 545 -25.30 3.02 -0.19
N THR A 546 -25.76 3.96 -1.02
CA THR A 546 -26.85 4.88 -0.68
C THR A 546 -28.22 4.22 -0.83
N SER A 547 -28.36 3.25 -1.74
CA SER A 547 -29.63 2.54 -1.99
C SER A 547 -29.84 1.29 -1.13
N HIS A 548 -28.80 0.80 -0.44
CA HIS A 548 -28.88 -0.42 0.36
C HIS A 548 -28.78 -0.10 1.87
N PRO A 549 -29.78 -0.48 2.68
CA PRO A 549 -29.77 -0.22 4.12
C PRO A 549 -28.68 -1.02 4.83
N LEU A 550 -28.19 -0.50 5.96
CA LEU A 550 -27.34 -1.26 6.87
C LEU A 550 -28.14 -2.40 7.49
N GLU A 551 -27.65 -3.63 7.37
CA GLU A 551 -28.35 -4.80 7.86
C GLU A 551 -28.20 -4.96 9.38
N LYS A 552 -29.29 -5.36 10.03
CA LYS A 552 -29.34 -5.53 11.48
C LYS A 552 -29.00 -6.95 11.86
N VAL A 553 -28.20 -7.10 12.91
CA VAL A 553 -27.93 -8.42 13.50
C VAL A 553 -29.09 -8.79 14.44
N PRO A 554 -29.78 -9.93 14.22
CA PRO A 554 -30.82 -10.39 15.14
C PRO A 554 -30.28 -10.61 16.54
N ASN A 555 -31.10 -10.34 17.56
CA ASN A 555 -30.75 -10.49 18.97
C ASN A 555 -29.43 -9.80 19.35
N ILE A 556 -29.19 -8.60 18.81
CA ILE A 556 -27.93 -7.88 18.98
C ILE A 556 -27.52 -7.70 20.45
N GLU A 557 -28.50 -7.58 21.35
CA GLU A 557 -28.27 -7.46 22.80
C GLU A 557 -27.67 -8.74 23.42
N GLU A 558 -28.06 -9.91 22.94
CA GLU A 558 -27.46 -11.20 23.35
C GLU A 558 -26.01 -11.32 22.84
N LYS A 559 -25.70 -10.64 21.74
CA LYS A 559 -24.35 -10.50 21.18
C LYS A 559 -23.57 -9.31 21.76
N GLY A 560 -24.08 -8.73 22.86
CA GLY A 560 -23.42 -7.67 23.60
C GLY A 560 -23.65 -6.25 23.07
N GLY A 561 -24.52 -6.05 22.09
CA GLY A 561 -24.81 -4.73 21.52
C GLY A 561 -23.80 -4.28 20.46
N ILE A 562 -24.05 -3.10 19.91
CA ILE A 562 -23.27 -2.47 18.84
C ILE A 562 -21.96 -1.91 19.40
N VAL A 563 -20.89 -2.01 18.62
CA VAL A 563 -19.64 -1.32 18.93
C VAL A 563 -19.68 0.10 18.36
N ALA A 564 -19.87 1.09 19.24
CA ALA A 564 -19.90 2.50 18.86
C ALA A 564 -19.36 3.38 20.00
N GLY A 565 -18.84 4.55 19.67
CA GLY A 565 -18.30 5.46 20.67
C GLY A 565 -17.58 6.67 20.09
N VAL A 566 -16.77 7.32 20.91
CA VAL A 566 -16.02 8.53 20.53
C VAL A 566 -14.62 8.15 20.06
N ILE A 567 -14.15 8.79 18.98
CA ILE A 567 -12.77 8.64 18.51
C ILE A 567 -11.88 9.66 19.22
N VAL A 568 -10.79 9.15 19.78
CA VAL A 568 -9.64 9.89 20.26
C VAL A 568 -8.53 9.74 19.23
N SER A 569 -8.10 10.85 18.67
CA SER A 569 -7.00 10.95 17.71
C SER A 569 -6.33 12.31 17.86
N ARG A 570 -5.30 12.59 17.07
CA ARG A 570 -4.72 13.94 16.99
C ARG A 570 -5.81 14.95 16.63
N SER A 571 -6.12 15.86 17.56
CA SER A 571 -6.91 17.06 17.29
C SER A 571 -5.98 18.13 16.72
N GLN A 572 -6.47 18.91 15.77
CA GLN A 572 -5.69 20.00 15.16
C GLN A 572 -5.99 21.35 15.77
N ASP A 573 -7.19 21.52 16.33
CA ASP A 573 -7.45 22.63 17.23
C ASP A 573 -6.83 22.26 18.58
N MET A 574 -5.62 22.77 18.82
CA MET A 574 -4.87 22.62 20.07
C MET A 574 -5.69 23.09 21.29
N ASP A 575 -6.68 23.96 21.07
CA ASP A 575 -7.60 24.45 22.10
C ASP A 575 -8.77 23.50 22.39
N GLU A 576 -9.01 22.47 21.56
CA GLU A 576 -10.24 21.64 21.61
C GLU A 576 -10.02 20.13 21.72
N CYS A 577 -8.94 19.63 22.34
CA CYS A 577 -9.00 18.24 22.84
C CYS A 577 -10.00 18.17 24.02
N LYS A 578 -11.29 18.01 23.69
CA LYS A 578 -12.46 18.05 24.59
C LYS A 578 -12.73 16.72 25.30
N HIS A 579 -11.84 15.73 25.18
CA HIS A 579 -12.05 14.42 25.76
C HIS A 579 -11.89 14.44 27.29
N LEU A 580 -13.02 14.54 27.98
CA LEU A 580 -13.09 14.53 29.43
C LEU A 580 -13.52 13.14 29.92
N LEU A 581 -12.67 12.54 30.76
CA LEU A 581 -12.81 11.19 31.28
C LEU A 581 -12.89 11.20 32.79
N ARG A 582 -13.78 10.37 33.35
CA ARG A 582 -13.81 10.04 34.77
C ARG A 582 -13.39 8.59 34.93
N VAL A 583 -12.35 8.36 35.71
CA VAL A 583 -11.76 7.04 35.91
C VAL A 583 -11.88 6.66 37.36
N THR A 584 -12.43 5.46 37.61
CA THR A 584 -12.42 4.81 38.92
C THR A 584 -11.34 3.73 38.90
N ASP A 585 -10.41 3.80 39.84
CA ASP A 585 -9.36 2.81 39.99
C ASP A 585 -9.77 1.61 40.87
N GLU A 586 -8.84 0.69 41.12
CA GLU A 586 -9.08 -0.50 41.98
C GLU A 586 -9.37 -0.17 43.45
N LYS A 587 -8.92 1.00 43.94
CA LYS A 587 -9.19 1.46 45.31
C LYS A 587 -10.56 2.12 45.44
N GLY A 588 -11.20 2.42 44.31
CA GLY A 588 -12.45 3.17 44.25
C GLY A 588 -12.25 4.68 44.18
N ASP A 589 -11.00 5.14 44.03
CA ASP A 589 -10.70 6.56 43.87
C ASP A 589 -11.19 7.03 42.49
N ILE A 590 -11.92 8.14 42.48
CA ILE A 590 -12.49 8.71 41.26
C ILE A 590 -11.68 9.95 40.88
N ASN A 591 -11.04 9.89 39.72
CA ASN A 591 -10.25 11.00 39.20
C ASN A 591 -10.77 11.43 37.82
N THR A 592 -10.70 12.74 37.56
CA THR A 592 -11.10 13.31 36.26
C THR A 592 -9.87 13.71 35.47
N TYR A 593 -9.80 13.28 34.21
CA TYR A 593 -8.71 13.55 33.28
C TYR A 593 -9.25 14.24 32.03
N ARG A 594 -8.48 15.19 31.51
CA ARG A 594 -8.68 15.75 30.17
C ARG A 594 -7.52 15.32 29.30
N ILE A 595 -7.79 14.54 28.24
CA ILE A 595 -6.77 14.24 27.24
C ILE A 595 -6.52 15.56 26.51
N ALA A 596 -5.38 16.19 26.78
CA ALA A 596 -5.03 17.51 26.24
C ALA A 596 -4.14 17.40 24.99
N LEU A 597 -3.50 16.24 24.80
CA LEU A 597 -2.58 15.99 23.71
C LEU A 597 -2.71 14.55 23.26
N PHE A 598 -2.67 14.35 21.94
CA PHE A 598 -2.47 13.06 21.32
C PHE A 598 -1.20 13.16 20.48
N GLU A 599 -0.16 12.46 20.90
CA GLU A 599 1.18 12.60 20.33
C GLU A 599 1.30 12.16 18.87
#